data_AF-A0A9X2Z5B7-F1
#
_entry.id   AF-A0A9X2Z5B7-F1
#
_cell.length_a   1.000
_cell.length_b   1.000
_cell.length_c   1.000
_cell.angle_alpha   90.00
_cell.angle_beta   90.00
_cell.angle_gamma   90.00
#
_symmetry.space_group_name_H-M   'P 1'
#
loop_
_entity.id
_entity.type
_entity.pdbx_description
1 polymer ?
#
loop_
_entity_poly.entity_id
_entity_poly.type
_entity_poly.pdbx_seq_one_letter_code
_entity_poly.pdbx_strand_id
1 'polypeptide(L)'
;MGAALFFWIVFSVLIGALASSWGRSGLGYFAGSLVISPLLTVLVLLAQGRANADSTDTTTGSSSGRSVPFENQRKKCPDCAERVKLEARVCKHCGHEWTEKEVKGGLRAAVEQRNETLVHCSRVDKIVSPEGVMCPECGSEFDDEDHIPAREYFQI
;
A
#
# COMPACT_ATOMS: atom_id res chain seq x y z
N MET A 1 -50.75 3.08 -0.13
CA MET A 1 -49.51 3.91 -0.14
C MET A 1 -48.41 3.32 0.74
N GLY A 2 -48.70 2.82 1.95
CA GLY A 2 -47.68 2.23 2.83
C GLY A 2 -47.05 0.91 2.34
N ALA A 3 -47.80 0.05 1.64
CA ALA A 3 -47.28 -1.24 1.16
C ALA A 3 -46.10 -1.10 0.19
N ALA A 4 -46.13 -0.10 -0.70
CA ALA A 4 -45.06 0.14 -1.67
C ALA A 4 -43.75 0.56 -0.99
N LEU A 5 -43.83 1.36 0.09
CA LEU A 5 -42.67 1.76 0.88
C LEU A 5 -42.09 0.59 1.68
N PHE A 6 -42.94 -0.30 2.19
CA PHE A 6 -42.51 -1.46 2.93
C PHE A 6 -41.73 -2.45 2.05
N PHE A 7 -42.24 -2.76 0.86
CA PHE A 7 -41.53 -3.59 -0.12
C PHE A 7 -40.20 -2.96 -0.55
N TRP A 8 -40.17 -1.63 -0.73
CA TRP A 8 -38.96 -0.92 -1.15
C TRP A 8 -37.85 -0.93 -0.08
N ILE A 9 -38.21 -0.78 1.19
CA ILE A 9 -37.27 -0.85 2.31
C ILE A 9 -36.71 -2.26 2.46
N VAL A 10 -37.56 -3.30 2.40
CA VAL A 10 -37.11 -4.69 2.47
C VAL A 10 -36.12 -5.00 1.35
N PHE A 11 -36.41 -4.57 0.11
CA PHE A 11 -35.52 -4.78 -1.03
C PHE A 11 -34.16 -4.07 -0.87
N SER A 12 -34.17 -2.86 -0.27
CA SER A 12 -32.94 -2.10 0.00
C SER A 12 -32.07 -2.74 1.09
N VAL A 13 -32.70 -3.30 2.12
CA VAL A 13 -32.02 -4.07 3.18
C VAL A 13 -31.41 -5.35 2.62
N LEU A 14 -32.10 -6.07 1.72
CA LEU A 14 -31.54 -7.24 1.05
C LEU A 14 -30.30 -6.91 0.21
N ILE A 15 -30.32 -5.83 -0.58
CA ILE A 15 -29.16 -5.40 -1.39
C ILE A 15 -27.97 -5.04 -0.49
N GLY A 16 -28.22 -4.34 0.63
CA GLY A 16 -27.20 -4.04 1.63
C GLY A 16 -26.62 -5.29 2.30
N ALA A 17 -27.45 -6.29 2.62
CA ALA A 17 -27.01 -7.56 3.17
C ALA A 17 -26.15 -8.38 2.18
N LEU A 18 -26.53 -8.40 0.89
CA LEU A 18 -25.74 -9.05 -0.16
C LEU A 18 -24.36 -8.37 -0.31
N ALA A 19 -24.31 -7.04 -0.35
CA ALA A 19 -23.05 -6.30 -0.39
C ALA A 19 -22.18 -6.53 0.86
N SER A 20 -22.81 -6.66 2.04
CA SER A 20 -22.12 -6.95 3.31
C SER A 20 -21.46 -8.33 3.30
N SER A 21 -22.14 -9.32 2.72
CA SER A 21 -21.59 -10.68 2.60
C SER A 21 -20.37 -10.76 1.68
N TRP A 22 -20.08 -9.71 0.90
CA TRP A 22 -18.91 -9.62 0.02
C TRP A 22 -17.74 -8.86 0.66
N GLY A 23 -17.75 -8.68 1.98
CA GLY A 23 -16.62 -8.11 2.72
C GLY A 23 -16.45 -6.60 2.56
N ARG A 24 -17.48 -5.89 2.09
CA ARG A 24 -17.48 -4.42 1.93
C ARG A 24 -18.50 -3.77 2.86
N SER A 25 -18.29 -2.51 3.22
CA SER A 25 -19.13 -1.76 4.17
C SER A 25 -20.57 -1.62 3.67
N GLY A 26 -21.41 -2.59 4.03
CA GLY A 26 -22.82 -2.65 3.61
C GLY A 26 -23.64 -1.41 4.00
N LEU A 27 -23.23 -0.70 5.06
CA LEU A 27 -23.85 0.56 5.49
C LEU A 27 -23.75 1.66 4.42
N GLY A 28 -22.63 1.71 3.67
CA GLY A 28 -22.42 2.70 2.61
C GLY A 28 -23.27 2.42 1.38
N TYR A 29 -23.40 1.16 0.99
CA TYR A 29 -24.27 0.74 -0.11
C TYR A 29 -25.76 0.82 0.25
N PHE A 30 -26.11 0.63 1.52
CA PHE A 30 -27.47 0.83 2.03
C PHE A 30 -27.87 2.32 2.02
N ALA A 31 -27.00 3.22 2.50
CA ALA A 31 -27.25 4.65 2.41
C ALA A 31 -27.26 5.13 0.95
N GLY A 32 -26.38 4.57 0.10
CA GLY A 32 -26.34 4.85 -1.33
C GLY A 32 -27.59 4.37 -2.08
N SER A 33 -28.17 3.22 -1.73
CA SER A 33 -29.38 2.71 -2.38
C SER A 33 -30.63 3.52 -2.00
N LEU A 34 -30.63 4.11 -0.80
CA LEU A 34 -31.67 5.02 -0.32
C LEU A 34 -31.69 6.36 -1.10
N VAL A 35 -30.52 6.82 -1.57
CA VAL A 35 -30.35 8.13 -2.23
C VAL A 35 -30.29 8.03 -3.76
N ILE A 36 -29.63 7.00 -4.32
CA ILE A 36 -29.23 6.93 -5.74
C ILE A 36 -30.09 5.91 -6.53
N SER A 37 -31.15 5.36 -5.93
CA SER A 37 -31.97 4.26 -6.46
C SER A 37 -31.28 2.89 -6.45
N PRO A 38 -32.01 1.84 -6.03
CA PRO A 38 -31.48 0.49 -5.86
C PRO A 38 -30.91 -0.11 -7.17
N LEU A 39 -31.48 0.23 -8.33
CA LEU A 39 -31.03 -0.26 -9.64
C LEU A 39 -29.61 0.19 -9.99
N LEU A 40 -29.26 1.45 -9.70
CA LEU A 40 -27.93 1.98 -9.96
C LEU A 40 -26.89 1.36 -9.02
N THR A 41 -27.27 1.11 -7.75
CA THR A 41 -26.38 0.42 -6.82
C THR A 41 -26.06 -1.00 -7.25
N VAL A 42 -27.02 -1.73 -7.81
CA VAL A 42 -26.81 -3.09 -8.33
C VAL A 42 -25.91 -3.08 -9.58
N LEU A 43 -26.12 -2.13 -10.50
CA LEU A 43 -25.28 -1.98 -11.69
C LEU A 43 -23.81 -1.71 -11.32
N VAL A 44 -23.59 -0.84 -10.34
CA VAL A 44 -22.26 -0.51 -9.82
C VAL A 44 -21.64 -1.70 -9.07
N LEU A 45 -22.43 -2.48 -8.32
CA LEU A 45 -21.96 -3.69 -7.63
C LEU A 45 -21.45 -4.74 -8.63
N LEU A 46 -22.17 -4.93 -9.73
CA LEU A 46 -21.82 -5.86 -10.81
C LEU A 46 -20.57 -5.40 -11.57
N ALA A 47 -20.46 -4.10 -11.87
CA ALA A 47 -19.32 -3.54 -12.59
C ALA A 47 -18.01 -3.63 -11.80
N GLN A 48 -18.07 -3.55 -10.46
CA GLN A 48 -16.87 -3.60 -9.62
C GLN A 48 -16.32 -5.02 -9.42
N GLY A 49 -17.04 -6.05 -9.84
CA GLY A 49 -16.59 -7.43 -9.71
C GLY A 49 -16.48 -7.88 -8.24
N ARG A 50 -16.42 -9.20 -8.05
CA ARG A 50 -16.33 -9.83 -6.73
C ARG A 50 -14.93 -9.56 -6.15
N ALA A 51 -14.79 -8.45 -5.42
CA ALA A 51 -13.58 -8.19 -4.65
C ALA A 51 -13.52 -9.21 -3.52
N ASN A 52 -12.58 -10.15 -3.62
CA ASN A 52 -12.27 -11.06 -2.53
C ASN A 52 -11.88 -10.23 -1.30
N ALA A 53 -12.34 -10.71 -0.15
CA ALA A 53 -12.12 -10.14 1.16
C ALA A 53 -10.63 -9.84 1.39
N ASP A 54 -10.31 -8.56 1.58
CA ASP A 54 -9.23 -8.19 2.46
C ASP A 54 -9.59 -6.93 3.23
N SER A 55 -10.00 -7.21 4.47
CA SER A 55 -9.84 -6.45 5.70
C SER A 55 -9.54 -4.96 5.59
N THR A 56 -10.51 -4.21 6.09
CA THR A 56 -10.37 -2.99 6.89
C THR A 56 -9.00 -2.83 7.54
N ASP A 57 -8.25 -1.84 7.04
CA ASP A 57 -7.55 -0.78 7.75
C ASP A 57 -6.17 -0.53 7.15
N THR A 58 -6.09 0.53 6.35
CA THR A 58 -5.11 1.62 6.51
C THR A 58 -4.93 2.31 5.16
N THR A 59 -5.49 3.52 5.05
CA THR A 59 -5.00 4.60 4.17
C THR A 59 -4.75 4.18 2.72
N THR A 60 -5.81 3.78 2.03
CA THR A 60 -5.81 3.63 0.57
C THR A 60 -5.87 5.02 -0.07
N GLY A 61 -4.71 5.61 -0.33
CA GLY A 61 -4.52 6.30 -1.59
C GLY A 61 -4.59 5.24 -2.68
N SER A 62 -5.73 5.16 -3.36
CA SER A 62 -5.98 4.20 -4.43
C SER A 62 -5.05 4.40 -5.62
N SER A 63 -4.70 3.26 -6.21
CA SER A 63 -4.63 3.02 -7.65
C SER A 63 -3.60 3.82 -8.46
N SER A 64 -2.42 3.24 -8.59
CA SER A 64 -1.94 2.72 -9.87
C SER A 64 -0.93 1.63 -9.57
N GLY A 65 -0.95 0.52 -10.31
CA GLY A 65 0.04 -0.57 -10.22
C GLY A 65 1.42 -0.13 -10.71
N ARG A 66 1.93 0.95 -10.16
CA ARG A 66 3.28 1.47 -10.35
C ARG A 66 3.95 1.31 -9.00
N SER A 67 4.87 0.36 -8.91
CA SER A 67 5.74 0.20 -7.75
C SER A 67 6.30 1.58 -7.41
N VAL A 68 6.05 2.08 -6.21
CA VAL A 68 6.68 3.31 -5.74
C VAL A 68 8.18 3.01 -5.71
N PRO A 69 9.05 3.83 -6.36
CA PRO A 69 10.48 3.59 -6.39
C PRO A 69 11.02 3.40 -4.97
N PHE A 70 12.00 2.52 -4.80
CA PHE A 70 12.48 2.12 -3.47
C PHE A 70 12.86 3.30 -2.58
N GLU A 71 13.58 4.28 -3.13
CA GLU A 71 13.96 5.51 -2.43
C GLU A 71 12.79 6.35 -1.89
N ASN A 72 11.58 6.16 -2.41
CA ASN A 72 10.39 6.93 -2.02
C ASN A 72 9.58 6.27 -0.90
N GLN A 73 10.02 5.13 -0.36
CA GLN A 73 9.33 4.54 0.78
C GLN A 73 9.47 5.39 2.04
N ARG A 74 8.36 5.47 2.79
CA ARG A 74 8.25 6.32 3.98
C ARG A 74 7.69 5.55 5.17
N LYS A 75 8.25 5.80 6.35
CA LYS A 75 7.76 5.36 7.65
C LYS A 75 7.14 6.53 8.42
N LYS A 76 6.26 6.21 9.36
CA LYS A 76 5.63 7.21 10.23
C LYS A 76 6.47 7.41 11.50
N CYS A 77 6.72 8.66 11.87
CA CYS A 77 7.40 8.96 13.12
C CYS A 77 6.46 8.75 14.32
N PRO A 78 6.89 8.03 15.39
CA PRO A 78 6.05 7.80 16.56
C PRO A 78 5.77 9.07 17.38
N ASP A 79 6.72 10.01 17.44
CA ASP A 79 6.57 11.24 18.24
C ASP A 79 5.73 12.33 17.55
N CYS A 80 5.97 12.59 16.26
CA CYS A 80 5.33 13.70 15.55
C CYS A 80 4.34 13.26 14.46
N ALA A 81 4.16 11.96 14.26
CA ALA A 81 3.25 11.38 13.27
C ALA A 81 3.54 11.70 11.79
N GLU A 82 4.64 12.41 11.49
CA GLU A 82 5.01 12.81 10.12
C GLU A 82 5.61 11.65 9.30
N ARG A 83 5.51 11.73 7.96
CA ARG A 83 6.05 10.72 7.03
C ARG A 83 7.49 11.02 6.65
N VAL A 84 8.41 10.24 7.20
CA VAL A 84 9.86 10.36 7.00
C VAL A 84 10.35 9.22 6.09
N LYS A 85 11.46 9.41 5.37
CA LYS A 85 12.06 8.35 4.55
C LYS A 85 12.31 7.08 5.37
N LEU A 86 12.14 5.91 4.75
CA LEU A 86 12.35 4.62 5.40
C LEU A 86 13.79 4.47 5.93
N GLU A 87 14.76 4.91 5.12
CA GLU A 87 16.21 4.95 5.43
C GLU A 87 16.61 5.98 6.51
N ALA A 88 15.73 6.90 6.91
CA ALA A 88 16.12 7.97 7.82
C ALA A 88 16.41 7.44 9.24
N ARG A 89 17.59 7.76 9.78
CA ARG A 89 17.97 7.50 11.18
C ARG A 89 17.43 8.55 12.15
N VAL A 90 17.25 9.78 11.69
CA VAL A 90 16.73 10.89 12.51
C VAL A 90 15.56 11.56 11.80
N CYS A 91 14.50 11.85 12.54
CA CYS A 91 13.35 12.57 12.04
C CYS A 91 13.68 14.05 11.86
N LYS A 92 13.61 14.56 10.62
CA LYS A 92 13.85 15.97 10.32
C LYS A 92 12.83 16.95 10.93
N HIS A 93 11.71 16.46 11.44
CA HIS A 93 10.62 17.28 11.96
C HIS A 93 10.67 17.45 13.48
N CYS A 94 10.99 16.38 14.22
CA CYS A 94 11.00 16.41 15.69
C CYS A 94 12.30 15.92 16.32
N GLY A 95 13.24 15.36 15.56
CA GLY A 95 14.50 14.85 16.08
C GLY A 95 14.45 13.44 16.69
N HIS A 96 13.32 12.72 16.62
CA HIS A 96 13.26 11.32 17.02
C HIS A 96 14.34 10.50 16.28
N GLU A 97 15.10 9.71 17.02
CA GLU A 97 16.17 8.87 16.50
C GLU A 97 15.77 7.40 16.51
N TRP A 98 15.92 6.74 15.36
CA TRP A 98 15.75 5.30 15.23
C TRP A 98 17.09 4.59 15.37
N THR A 99 17.08 3.43 16.02
CA THR A 99 18.26 2.58 16.05
C THR A 99 18.56 2.01 14.66
N GLU A 100 19.83 1.72 14.38
CA GLU A 100 20.23 1.14 13.08
C GLU A 100 19.50 -0.17 12.79
N LYS A 101 19.23 -0.98 13.83
CA LYS A 101 18.49 -2.24 13.71
C LYS A 101 17.05 -2.02 13.24
N GLU A 102 16.37 -0.99 13.74
CA GLU A 102 15.01 -0.65 13.33
C GLU A 102 14.97 -0.12 11.90
N VAL A 103 15.94 0.73 11.52
CA VAL A 103 16.04 1.26 10.16
C VAL A 103 16.32 0.13 9.16
N LYS A 104 17.37 -0.68 9.41
CA LYS A 104 17.73 -1.82 8.57
C LYS A 104 16.61 -2.86 8.51
N GLY A 105 15.95 -3.15 9.64
CA GLY A 105 14.82 -4.08 9.70
C GLY A 105 13.64 -3.62 8.86
N GLY A 106 13.27 -2.34 8.94
CA GLY A 106 12.23 -1.75 8.10
C GLY A 106 12.60 -1.79 6.62
N LEU A 107 13.87 -1.52 6.29
CA LEU A 107 14.39 -1.55 4.92
C LEU A 107 14.38 -2.98 4.35
N ARG A 108 14.83 -3.97 5.13
CA ARG A 108 14.77 -5.40 4.77
C ARG A 108 13.36 -5.87 4.51
N ALA A 109 12.42 -5.58 5.41
CA ALA A 109 11.02 -5.96 5.24
C ALA A 109 10.44 -5.37 3.94
N ALA A 110 10.86 -4.16 3.60
CA ALA A 110 10.40 -3.46 2.41
C ALA A 110 11.11 -3.90 1.11
N VAL A 111 12.29 -4.50 1.19
CA VAL A 111 12.95 -5.23 0.09
C VAL A 111 12.28 -6.58 -0.12
N GLU A 112 12.04 -7.35 0.95
CA GLU A 112 11.51 -8.72 0.89
C GLU A 112 10.07 -8.80 0.35
N GLN A 113 9.27 -7.77 0.59
CA GLN A 113 7.92 -7.68 -0.01
C GLN A 113 7.93 -7.49 -1.52
N ARG A 114 9.06 -7.13 -2.12
CA ARG A 114 9.17 -6.92 -3.56
C ARG A 114 9.75 -8.16 -4.20
N ASN A 115 9.14 -8.59 -5.29
CA ASN A 115 9.69 -9.66 -6.13
C ASN A 115 10.82 -9.16 -7.05
N GLU A 116 11.35 -7.96 -6.81
CA GLU A 116 12.34 -7.30 -7.66
C GLU A 116 13.75 -7.47 -7.06
N THR A 117 14.74 -7.74 -7.92
CA THR A 117 16.16 -7.86 -7.55
C THR A 117 16.74 -6.48 -7.25
N LEU A 118 16.50 -5.97 -6.03
CA LEU A 118 17.16 -4.77 -5.53
C LEU A 118 18.62 -5.08 -5.16
N VAL A 119 19.50 -4.12 -5.42
CA VAL A 119 20.94 -4.25 -5.23
C VAL A 119 21.44 -3.14 -4.32
N HIS A 120 22.30 -3.44 -3.37
CA HIS A 120 23.03 -2.47 -2.58
C HIS A 120 24.34 -2.09 -3.30
N CYS A 121 24.54 -0.80 -3.53
CA CYS A 121 25.77 -0.26 -4.09
C CYS A 121 26.73 0.15 -2.96
N SER A 122 27.86 -0.53 -2.86
CA SER A 122 28.90 -0.30 -1.83
C SER A 122 29.55 1.09 -1.93
N ARG A 123 29.67 1.66 -3.14
CA ARG A 123 30.30 2.97 -3.35
C ARG A 123 29.48 4.15 -2.84
N VAL A 124 28.15 4.03 -2.86
CA VAL A 124 27.21 5.11 -2.51
C VAL A 124 26.42 4.80 -1.24
N ASP A 125 26.56 3.58 -0.70
CA ASP A 125 25.83 3.05 0.47
C ASP A 125 24.31 3.23 0.32
N LYS A 126 23.80 2.83 -0.85
CA LYS A 126 22.39 2.97 -1.22
C LYS A 126 21.85 1.71 -1.88
N ILE A 127 20.55 1.51 -1.72
CA ILE A 127 19.81 0.48 -2.45
C ILE A 127 19.30 1.08 -3.75
N VAL A 128 19.66 0.42 -4.83
CA VAL A 128 19.40 0.83 -6.20
C VAL A 128 18.58 -0.26 -6.90
N SER A 129 17.67 0.17 -7.77
CA SER A 129 16.95 -0.72 -8.67
C SER A 129 17.75 -0.85 -9.98
N PRO A 130 18.11 -2.06 -10.42
CA PRO A 130 18.86 -2.26 -11.66
C PRO A 130 17.96 -2.09 -12.89
N GLU A 131 17.76 -0.85 -13.31
CA GLU A 131 17.08 -0.50 -14.56
C GLU A 131 18.10 -0.36 -15.71
N GLY A 132 18.79 -1.46 -16.05
CA GLY A 132 19.78 -1.50 -17.14
C GLY A 132 21.08 -2.22 -16.75
N VAL A 133 22.15 -2.01 -17.54
CA VAL A 133 23.48 -2.63 -17.33
C VAL A 133 24.33 -1.84 -16.33
N MET A 134 24.15 -0.52 -16.28
CA MET A 134 24.95 0.37 -15.43
C MET A 134 24.13 0.93 -14.27
N CYS A 135 24.79 1.07 -13.12
CA CYS A 135 24.24 1.67 -11.93
C CYS A 135 24.11 3.21 -12.08
N PRO A 136 22.91 3.80 -11.90
CA PRO A 136 22.70 5.23 -12.05
C PRO A 136 23.39 6.08 -10.96
N GLU A 137 23.69 5.50 -9.80
CA GLU A 137 24.31 6.22 -8.69
C GLU A 137 25.85 6.22 -8.76
N CYS A 138 26.47 5.11 -9.17
CA CYS A 138 27.93 4.96 -9.16
C CYS A 138 28.59 4.84 -10.55
N GLY A 139 27.80 4.58 -11.59
CA GLY A 139 28.25 4.48 -12.98
C GLY A 139 28.98 3.19 -13.38
N SER A 140 29.09 2.17 -12.51
CA SER A 140 29.66 0.86 -12.88
C SER A 140 28.60 -0.20 -13.18
N GLU A 141 29.03 -1.35 -13.68
CA GLU A 141 28.12 -2.43 -14.06
C GLU A 141 27.59 -3.15 -12.81
N PHE A 142 26.38 -3.70 -12.90
CA PHE A 142 25.77 -4.41 -11.77
C PHE A 142 26.43 -5.77 -11.46
N ASP A 143 27.25 -6.29 -12.36
CA ASP A 143 28.00 -7.54 -12.19
C ASP A 143 29.35 -7.35 -11.45
N ASP A 144 29.71 -6.11 -11.09
CA ASP A 144 30.91 -5.82 -10.30
C ASP A 144 30.76 -6.20 -8.81
N GLU A 145 31.87 -6.44 -8.10
CA GLU A 145 31.91 -6.74 -6.65
C GLU A 145 31.30 -5.62 -5.76
N ASP A 146 31.10 -4.44 -6.33
CA ASP A 146 30.51 -3.28 -5.67
C ASP A 146 28.98 -3.37 -5.49
N HIS A 147 28.33 -4.36 -6.10
CA HIS A 147 26.89 -4.52 -6.19
C HIS A 147 26.46 -5.87 -5.60
N ILE A 148 25.95 -5.86 -4.36
CA ILE A 148 25.47 -7.07 -3.70
C ILE A 148 23.93 -7.06 -3.60
N PRO A 149 23.25 -8.22 -3.67
CA PRO A 149 21.81 -8.26 -3.50
C PRO A 149 21.38 -7.62 -2.17
N ALA A 150 20.40 -6.73 -2.20
CA ALA A 150 19.99 -5.95 -1.03
C ALA A 150 19.56 -6.84 0.15
N ARG A 151 19.02 -8.04 -0.12
CA ARG A 151 18.66 -9.04 0.89
C ARG A 151 19.86 -9.54 1.72
N GLU A 152 21.05 -9.59 1.12
CA GLU A 152 22.29 -10.08 1.74
C GLU A 152 22.97 -8.98 2.55
N TYR A 153 22.88 -7.73 2.10
CA TYR A 153 23.39 -6.56 2.83
C TYR A 153 22.80 -6.42 4.25
N PHE A 154 21.57 -6.86 4.49
CA PHE A 154 20.95 -6.80 5.82
C PHE A 154 21.29 -7.98 6.74
N GLN A 155 22.05 -8.96 6.27
CA GLN A 155 22.42 -10.16 7.03
C GLN A 155 23.86 -10.08 7.59
N ILE A 156 24.64 -9.12 7.10
CA ILE A 156 25.99 -8.76 7.58
C ILE A 156 25.90 -7.75 8.72
#